data_AF-A0A9E3PRT7-F1
#
_entry.id   AF-A0A9E3PRT7-F1
#
_cell.length_a   1.000
_cell.length_b   1.000
_cell.length_c   1.000
_cell.angle_alpha   90.00
_cell.angle_beta   90.00
_cell.angle_gamma   90.00
#
_symmetry.space_group_name_H-M   'P 1'
#
loop_
_entity.id
_entity.type
_entity.pdbx_description
1 polymer ?
#
loop_
_entity_poly.entity_id
_entity_poly.type
_entity_poly.pdbx_seq_one_letter_code
_entity_poly.pdbx_strand_id
1 'polypeptide(L)' 'MTTQEWMWAGDIAALLVVLVAGLAEWRRTRRANLDDPGWIPWRGIQVAALFAAIGFTILAMHR' A
#
# COMPACT_ATOMS: atom_id res chain seq x y z
N MET A 1 2.43 -20.89 -13.82
CA MET A 1 1.99 -20.12 -12.65
C MET A 1 0.48 -20.26 -12.51
N THR A 2 -0.01 -20.66 -11.35
CA THR A 2 -1.45 -20.82 -11.06
C THR A 2 -2.10 -19.47 -10.76
N THR A 3 -3.42 -19.35 -10.92
CA THR A 3 -4.15 -18.12 -10.56
C THR A 3 -3.96 -17.75 -9.08
N GLN A 4 -3.81 -18.74 -8.20
CA GLN A 4 -3.55 -18.56 -6.78
C GLN A 4 -2.19 -17.90 -6.53
N GLU A 5 -1.13 -18.31 -7.24
CA GLU A 5 0.20 -17.68 -7.16
C GLU A 5 0.15 -16.20 -7.57
N TRP A 6 -0.63 -15.86 -8.60
CA TRP A 6 -0.80 -14.46 -9.03
C TRP A 6 -1.52 -13.61 -7.99
N MET A 7 -2.48 -14.16 -7.26
CA MET A 7 -3.18 -13.45 -6.19
C MET A 7 -2.26 -13.17 -5.01
N TRP A 8 -1.45 -14.14 -4.59
CA TRP A 8 -0.44 -13.93 -3.55
C TRP A 8 0.64 -12.93 -3.96
N ALA A 9 1.08 -12.96 -5.21
CA ALA A 9 2.01 -11.96 -5.73
C ALA A 9 1.43 -10.54 -5.69
N GLY A 10 0.15 -10.39 -6.05
CA GLY A 10 -0.59 -9.13 -5.97
C GLY A 10 -0.74 -8.63 -4.53
N ASP A 11 -1.04 -9.53 -3.59
CA ASP A 11 -1.15 -9.23 -2.16
C ASP A 11 0.18 -8.69 -1.58
N ILE A 12 1.28 -9.40 -1.85
CA ILE A 12 2.62 -8.98 -1.42
C ILE A 12 2.98 -7.61 -2.01
N ALA A 13 2.68 -7.38 -3.29
CA ALA A 13 2.92 -6.10 -3.93
C ALA A 13 2.10 -4.96 -3.27
N ALA A 14 0.83 -5.21 -2.94
CA ALA A 14 -0.02 -4.24 -2.25
C ALA A 14 0.51 -3.93 -0.85
N LEU A 15 0.96 -4.93 -0.09
CA LEU A 15 1.59 -4.75 1.22
C LEU A 15 2.88 -3.92 1.13
N LEU A 16 3.71 -4.15 0.11
CA LEU A 16 4.89 -3.31 -0.12
C LEU A 16 4.51 -1.85 -0.35
N VAL A 17 3.44 -1.57 -1.11
CA VAL A 17 2.95 -0.21 -1.32
C VAL A 17 2.47 0.42 -0.01
N VAL A 18 1.78 -0.33 0.86
CA VAL A 18 1.38 0.15 2.20
C VAL A 18 2.59 0.56 3.03
N LEU A 19 3.64 -0.26 3.04
CA LEU A 19 4.88 0.02 3.78
C LEU A 19 5.61 1.23 3.23
N VAL A 20 5.75 1.33 1.90
CA VAL A 20 6.42 2.46 1.24
C VAL A 20 5.63 3.75 1.45
N ALA A 21 4.31 3.73 1.32
CA ALA A 21 3.46 4.90 1.54
C ALA A 21 3.50 5.36 3.01
N GLY A 22 3.47 4.43 3.96
CA GLY A 22 3.63 4.74 5.38
C GLY A 22 5.02 5.31 5.70
N LEU A 23 6.07 4.76 5.10
CA LEU A 23 7.43 5.24 5.28
C LEU A 23 7.64 6.63 4.64
N ALA A 24 7.06 6.86 3.47
CA ALA A 24 7.09 8.15 2.77
C ALA A 24 6.39 9.22 3.60
N GLU A 25 5.21 8.91 4.14
CA GLU A 25 4.49 9.79 5.06
C GLU A 25 5.31 10.07 6.31
N TRP A 26 5.87 9.04 6.96
CA TRP A 26 6.70 9.21 8.17
C TRP A 26 7.96 10.04 7.92
N ARG A 27 8.61 9.85 6.77
CA ARG A 27 9.75 10.68 6.33
C ARG A 27 9.31 12.12 6.08
N ARG A 28 8.12 12.35 5.53
CA ARG A 28 7.54 13.67 5.31
C ARG A 28 7.18 14.36 6.64
N THR A 29 6.57 13.64 7.59
CA THR A 29 6.27 14.21 8.93
C THR A 29 7.53 14.51 9.74
N ARG A 30 8.60 13.70 9.57
CA ARG A 30 9.90 13.95 10.23
C ARG A 30 10.69 15.09 9.58
N ARG A 31 10.50 15.39 8.30
CA ARG A 31 11.10 16.54 7.61
C ARG A 31 10.16 17.75 7.71
N ALA A 32 10.06 18.31 8.91
CA ALA A 32 9.92 19.72 9.29
C ALA A 32 9.43 20.80 8.28
N ASN A 33 8.56 20.52 7.30
CA ASN A 33 7.98 21.55 6.43
C ASN A 33 6.51 21.23 6.16
N LEU A 34 5.64 21.69 7.06
CA LEU A 34 4.19 21.50 6.99
C LEU A 34 3.56 22.32 5.86
N ASP A 35 4.26 23.37 5.42
CA ASP A 35 3.80 24.36 4.43
C ASP A 35 4.18 24.02 2.98
N ASP A 36 4.96 22.97 2.75
CA ASP A 36 5.31 22.52 1.40
C ASP A 36 4.12 21.73 0.84
N PRO A 37 3.41 22.18 -0.23
CA PRO A 37 2.22 21.50 -0.72
C PRO A 37 2.56 20.04 -1.04
N GLY A 38 2.03 19.12 -0.26
CA GLY A 38 2.22 17.69 -0.48
C GLY A 38 1.37 17.27 -1.66
N TRP A 39 1.93 17.28 -2.87
CA TRP A 39 1.20 16.91 -4.10
C TRP A 39 0.68 15.47 -4.08
N ILE A 40 1.35 14.58 -3.35
CA ILE A 40 1.02 13.17 -3.29
C ILE A 40 0.32 12.87 -1.96
N PRO A 41 -0.95 12.41 -1.96
CA PRO A 41 -1.66 12.02 -0.76
C PRO A 41 -1.19 10.63 -0.28
N TRP A 42 -0.01 10.56 0.34
CA TRP A 42 0.61 9.32 0.81
C TRP A 42 -0.29 8.49 1.73
N ARG A 43 -1.01 9.15 2.65
CA ARG A 43 -2.04 8.50 3.48
C ARG A 43 -3.18 7.90 2.64
N GLY A 44 -3.64 8.58 1.60
CA GLY A 44 -4.67 8.08 0.70
C GLY A 44 -4.21 6.82 -0.04
N ILE A 45 -2.97 6.85 -0.57
CA ILE A 45 -2.34 5.69 -1.22
C ILE A 45 -2.18 4.53 -0.23
N GLN A 46 -1.74 4.80 0.99
CA GLN A 46 -1.57 3.77 2.01
C GLN A 46 -2.90 3.06 2.32
N VAL A 47 -3.98 3.81 2.51
CA VAL A 47 -5.31 3.25 2.77
C VAL A 47 -5.82 2.46 1.57
N ALA A 48 -5.71 2.99 0.35
CA ALA A 48 -6.13 2.28 -0.87
C ALA A 48 -5.35 0.97 -1.07
N ALA A 49 -4.04 0.98 -0.85
CA ALA A 49 -3.20 -0.21 -0.94
C ALA A 49 -3.55 -1.25 0.15
N LEU A 50 -3.94 -0.80 1.35
CA LEU A 50 -4.39 -1.70 2.42
C LEU A 50 -5.68 -2.42 2.02
N PHE A 51 -6.64 -1.70 1.43
CA PHE A 51 -7.87 -2.31 0.90
C PHE A 51 -7.58 -3.29 -0.24
N ALA A 52 -6.64 -2.96 -1.13
CA ALA A 52 -6.22 -3.87 -2.20
C ALA A 52 -5.61 -5.17 -1.64
N ALA A 53 -4.71 -5.07 -0.64
CA ALA A 53 -4.13 -6.24 0.03
C ALA A 53 -5.23 -7.11 0.64
N ILE A 54 -6.13 -6.53 1.44
CA ILE A 54 -7.25 -7.29 2.04
C ILE A 54 -8.08 -7.98 0.95
N GLY A 55 -8.36 -7.32 -0.17
CA GLY A 55 -9.07 -7.91 -1.30
C GLY A 55 -8.33 -9.10 -1.93
N PHE A 56 -7.02 -8.95 -2.18
CA PHE A 56 -6.20 -10.04 -2.73
C PHE A 56 -6.09 -11.22 -1.76
N THR A 57 -5.91 -10.95 -0.46
CA THR A 57 -5.90 -11.98 0.59
C THR A 57 -7.20 -12.78 0.58
N ILE A 58 -8.37 -12.11 0.57
CA ILE A 58 -9.68 -12.78 0.54
C ILE A 58 -9.82 -13.66 -0.71
N LEU A 59 -9.47 -13.12 -1.88
CA LEU A 59 -9.54 -13.85 -3.15
C LEU A 59 -8.59 -15.04 -3.19
N ALA A 60 -7.38 -14.90 -2.64
CA ALA A 60 -6.38 -15.95 -2.57
C ALA A 60 -6.78 -17.08 -1.62
N MET A 61 -7.51 -16.76 -0.54
CA MET A 61 -8.02 -17.75 0.42
C MET A 61 -9.23 -18.53 -0.09
N HIS A 62 -10.01 -17.93 -1.01
CA HIS A 62 -11.25 -18.53 -1.52
C HIS A 62 -11.09 -19.27 -2.85
N ARG A 63 -9.86 -19.40 -3.36
CA ARG A 63 -9.48 -20.07 -4.61
C ARG A 63 -8.55 -21.24 -4.32
#